data_AF-A0A195ED65-F1
#
_entry.id   AF-A0A195ED65-F1
#
_cell.length_a   1.000
_cell.length_b   1.000
_cell.length_c   1.000
_cell.angle_alpha   90.00
_cell.angle_beta   90.00
_cell.angle_gamma   90.00
#
_symmetry.space_group_name_H-M   'P 1'
#
loop_
_entity.id
_entity.type
_entity.pdbx_description
1 polymer ?
#
loop_
_entity_poly.entity_id
_entity_poly.type
_entity_poly.pdbx_seq_one_letter_code
_entity_poly.pdbx_strand_id
1 'polypeptide(L)'
;MCADMNRAVIFLSVLSLFFSNGTMALENTTAEFDSVGITVSLLNHRENDAFKQRINLAPFNRLNITVRDVPSDIWFIVLQIHTFQYNATLSYDKALLDKVSNRSLFGSNIGLYLKTYGITAPIQVFLKHENVYNLDALLVIITYGRNAPIPGGCNMEFDIKVSPYQKLHAENGMILVDTQPASILFSNGSSISCEKSPIQHKMYRLYLPRQDFTSDTYFDAITRMLTVQDIVQNGDEIPAGTLTSSMRRIYSAYTGTGSVYAMVAIYENYSSAYVPIFTYACSPLLYPESCKVLNDAFSHIICALVLIIGCLSIIIGYKYPSIDHSLPSCMIGGILGYIIALNTGDYSIAINVLIGSTFAILAAAISAVLGVCTWLRNISLGFLCACITYLYAPAWMFYVLEHNWLFWPMFISLILATTILLMTISYVAEIITRAIFGSYFVIVAIDYYTGSNLKYIIITIIRRITIPGFNLAFVYPPFQGAGMSL
;
A
#
# COMPACT_ATOMS: atom_id res chain seq x y z
N MET A 1 17.23 46.77 6.20
CA MET A 1 17.86 45.63 5.49
C MET A 1 17.05 44.36 5.82
N CYS A 2 15.83 44.26 5.29
CA CYS A 2 14.96 43.05 5.30
C CYS A 2 13.65 43.39 4.56
N ALA A 3 13.76 43.83 3.31
CA ALA A 3 12.60 44.11 2.44
C ALA A 3 12.84 43.79 0.96
N ASP A 4 14.08 43.49 0.54
CA ASP A 4 14.42 43.26 -0.88
C ASP A 4 14.67 41.79 -1.27
N MET A 5 14.45 40.81 -0.37
CA MET A 5 14.62 39.39 -0.72
C MET A 5 13.38 38.75 -1.35
N ASN A 6 12.23 39.44 -1.36
CA ASN A 6 10.98 38.92 -1.95
C ASN A 6 10.72 39.34 -3.41
N ARG A 7 11.54 40.23 -3.98
CA ARG A 7 11.42 40.63 -5.41
C ARG A 7 12.40 39.91 -6.34
N ALA A 8 13.50 39.35 -5.81
CA ALA A 8 14.44 38.54 -6.58
C ALA A 8 13.92 37.11 -6.86
N VAL A 9 13.05 36.57 -6.00
CA VAL A 9 12.47 35.22 -6.18
C VAL A 9 11.35 35.21 -7.22
N ILE A 10 10.60 36.31 -7.38
CA ILE A 10 9.50 36.42 -8.35
C ILE A 10 10.02 36.69 -9.78
N PHE A 11 11.21 37.30 -9.92
CA PHE A 11 11.82 37.57 -11.23
C PHE A 11 12.66 36.41 -11.78
N LEU A 12 13.04 35.44 -10.95
CA LEU A 12 13.67 34.17 -11.37
C LEU A 12 12.65 33.09 -11.77
N SER A 13 11.37 33.27 -11.46
CA SER A 13 10.28 32.36 -11.83
C SER A 13 9.71 32.57 -13.25
N VAL A 14 10.18 33.59 -13.99
CA VAL A 14 9.64 33.95 -15.32
C VAL A 14 10.60 33.60 -16.47
N LEU A 15 11.84 33.20 -16.17
CA LEU A 15 12.88 32.94 -17.19
C LEU A 15 13.16 31.45 -17.47
N SER A 16 12.35 30.53 -16.94
CA SER A 16 12.41 29.09 -17.28
C SER A 16 11.38 28.66 -18.34
N LEU A 17 10.61 29.61 -18.89
CA LEU A 17 9.52 29.38 -19.86
C LEU A 17 9.98 29.16 -21.31
N PHE A 18 11.27 29.12 -21.58
CA PHE A 18 11.79 28.84 -22.92
C PHE A 18 13.02 27.97 -22.78
N PHE A 19 12.89 26.65 -22.97
CA PHE A 19 13.75 25.80 -23.80
C PHE A 19 13.45 24.31 -23.59
N SER A 20 13.47 23.59 -24.72
CA SER A 20 13.57 22.13 -24.85
C SER A 20 12.25 21.33 -24.91
N ASN A 21 11.66 21.39 -26.09
CA ASN A 21 10.82 20.34 -26.68
C ASN A 21 11.64 19.03 -26.78
N GLY A 22 11.14 17.97 -26.17
CA GLY A 22 11.69 16.62 -26.28
C GLY A 22 10.58 15.58 -26.13
N THR A 23 9.80 15.41 -27.19
CA THR A 23 8.81 14.34 -27.33
C THR A 23 9.51 12.97 -27.21
N MET A 24 9.32 12.27 -26.10
CA MET A 24 9.57 10.82 -26.06
C MET A 24 8.42 10.14 -26.80
N ALA A 25 8.68 9.84 -28.06
CA ALA A 25 7.84 9.00 -28.89
C ALA A 25 7.69 7.64 -28.22
N LEU A 26 6.44 7.23 -28.04
CA LEU A 26 6.07 5.84 -27.83
C LEU A 26 6.64 5.04 -29.01
N GLU A 27 7.58 4.14 -28.73
CA GLU A 27 8.21 3.32 -29.75
C GLU A 27 7.17 2.34 -30.29
N ASN A 28 6.61 2.65 -31.47
CA ASN A 28 5.69 1.78 -32.19
C ASN A 28 6.46 0.54 -32.66
N THR A 29 6.50 -0.49 -31.82
CA THR A 29 6.80 -1.85 -32.29
C THR A 29 5.54 -2.41 -32.95
N THR A 30 5.68 -2.98 -34.14
CA THR A 30 4.58 -3.58 -34.91
C THR A 30 4.07 -4.84 -34.21
N ALA A 31 3.09 -4.69 -33.33
CA ALA A 31 2.23 -5.78 -32.91
C ALA A 31 1.12 -5.94 -33.96
N GLU A 32 1.13 -7.06 -34.68
CA GLU A 32 0.07 -7.38 -35.63
C GLU A 32 -1.14 -7.89 -34.85
N PHE A 33 -2.24 -7.14 -34.92
CA PHE A 33 -3.47 -7.44 -34.21
C PHE A 33 -4.40 -8.17 -35.17
N ASP A 34 -4.42 -9.50 -35.08
CA ASP A 34 -5.43 -10.30 -35.76
C ASP A 34 -6.46 -10.71 -34.71
N SER A 35 -7.74 -10.80 -35.07
CA SER A 35 -8.87 -10.99 -34.12
C SER A 35 -8.82 -12.29 -33.29
N VAL A 36 -7.75 -13.08 -33.42
CA VAL A 36 -7.54 -14.40 -32.83
C VAL A 36 -6.22 -14.48 -32.00
N GLY A 37 -5.30 -13.52 -32.13
CA GLY A 37 -4.03 -13.56 -31.39
C GLY A 37 -3.14 -12.33 -31.53
N ILE A 38 -2.21 -12.17 -30.58
CA ILE A 38 -1.15 -11.17 -30.57
C ILE A 38 0.17 -11.88 -30.83
N THR A 39 0.94 -11.40 -31.80
CA THR A 39 2.32 -11.85 -32.03
C THR A 39 3.29 -10.75 -31.64
N VAL A 40 4.26 -11.07 -30.77
CA VAL A 40 5.31 -10.16 -30.29
C VAL A 40 6.67 -10.70 -30.73
N SER A 41 7.42 -9.89 -31.46
CA SER A 41 8.81 -10.18 -31.84
C SER A 41 9.77 -9.49 -30.87
N LEU A 42 10.73 -10.23 -30.31
CA LEU A 42 11.71 -9.71 -29.35
C LEU A 42 13.07 -9.41 -29.99
N LEU A 43 13.19 -9.39 -31.33
CA LEU A 43 14.47 -9.33 -32.05
C LEU A 43 15.37 -8.15 -31.63
N ASN A 44 14.78 -7.00 -31.28
CA ASN A 44 15.51 -5.78 -30.89
C ASN A 44 15.63 -5.59 -29.36
N HIS A 45 15.09 -6.50 -28.55
CA HIS A 45 15.10 -6.36 -27.09
C HIS A 45 16.40 -6.90 -26.50
N ARG A 46 16.92 -6.21 -25.50
CA ARG A 46 18.10 -6.59 -24.73
C ARG A 46 17.71 -7.17 -23.38
N GLU A 47 18.71 -7.61 -22.61
CA GLU A 47 18.51 -7.99 -21.22
C GLU A 47 17.95 -6.82 -20.38
N ASN A 48 16.94 -7.12 -19.55
CA ASN A 48 16.19 -6.18 -18.70
C ASN A 48 15.29 -5.18 -19.44
N ASP A 49 15.09 -5.34 -20.75
CA ASP A 49 14.09 -4.56 -21.49
C ASP A 49 12.67 -5.05 -21.17
N ALA A 50 11.70 -4.14 -21.29
CA ALA A 50 10.29 -4.43 -21.06
C ALA A 50 9.45 -3.99 -22.26
N PHE A 51 8.89 -4.96 -22.98
CA PHE A 51 7.80 -4.71 -23.93
C PHE A 51 6.52 -4.44 -23.16
N LYS A 52 5.76 -3.39 -23.55
CA LYS A 52 4.52 -2.99 -22.89
C LYS A 52 3.48 -2.66 -23.94
N GLN A 53 2.30 -3.26 -23.85
CA GLN A 53 1.20 -2.96 -24.76
C GLN A 53 -0.14 -3.00 -24.02
N ARG A 54 -0.89 -1.90 -24.10
CA ARG A 54 -2.27 -1.86 -23.61
C ARG A 54 -3.18 -2.52 -24.65
N ILE A 55 -4.02 -3.43 -24.18
CA ILE A 55 -4.94 -4.22 -24.99
C ILE A 55 -6.34 -4.09 -24.41
N ASN A 56 -7.33 -3.92 -25.29
CA ASN A 56 -8.74 -3.93 -24.91
C ASN A 56 -9.39 -5.19 -25.48
N LEU A 57 -9.87 -6.06 -24.61
CA LEU A 57 -10.46 -7.34 -25.00
C LEU A 57 -11.98 -7.27 -24.87
N ALA A 58 -12.68 -7.68 -25.94
CA ALA A 58 -14.13 -7.79 -25.97
C ALA A 58 -14.64 -8.85 -24.94
N PRO A 59 -15.91 -8.83 -24.53
CA PRO A 59 -16.45 -9.75 -23.53
C PRO A 59 -16.25 -11.22 -23.93
N PHE A 60 -16.02 -12.09 -22.95
CA PHE A 60 -15.83 -13.54 -23.14
C PHE A 60 -14.72 -13.93 -24.14
N ASN A 61 -13.71 -13.08 -24.33
CA ASN A 61 -12.70 -13.29 -25.35
C ASN A 61 -11.61 -14.31 -24.93
N ARG A 62 -11.04 -14.97 -25.94
CA ARG A 62 -9.89 -15.88 -25.83
C ARG A 62 -8.82 -15.41 -26.79
N LEU A 63 -7.60 -15.25 -26.30
CA LEU A 63 -6.49 -14.68 -27.04
C LEU A 63 -5.26 -15.58 -26.95
N ASN A 64 -4.60 -15.78 -28.08
CA ASN A 64 -3.31 -16.46 -28.12
C ASN A 64 -2.20 -15.41 -28.19
N ILE A 65 -1.22 -15.49 -27.29
CA ILE A 65 -0.05 -14.61 -27.28
C ILE A 65 1.14 -15.44 -27.75
N THR A 66 1.74 -15.06 -28.87
CA THR A 66 2.88 -15.75 -29.47
C THR A 66 4.12 -14.87 -29.39
N VAL A 67 5.17 -15.36 -28.74
CA VAL A 67 6.48 -14.69 -28.68
C VAL A 67 7.43 -15.34 -29.69
N ARG A 68 8.07 -14.52 -30.53
CA ARG A 68 8.97 -14.94 -31.60
C ARG A 68 10.29 -14.17 -31.56
N ASP A 69 11.26 -14.67 -32.31
CA ASP A 69 12.54 -14.02 -32.58
C ASP A 69 13.27 -13.59 -31.30
N VAL A 70 13.34 -14.50 -30.32
CA VAL A 70 14.02 -14.20 -29.05
C VAL A 70 15.54 -14.23 -29.24
N PRO A 71 16.25 -13.15 -28.92
CA PRO A 71 17.72 -13.10 -28.96
C PRO A 71 18.39 -14.17 -28.10
N SER A 72 19.55 -14.66 -28.52
CA SER A 72 20.24 -15.79 -27.87
C SER A 72 20.82 -15.47 -26.48
N ASP A 73 21.01 -14.20 -26.17
CA ASP A 73 21.43 -13.68 -24.87
C ASP A 73 20.31 -13.73 -23.83
N ILE A 74 19.04 -13.74 -24.26
CA ILE A 74 17.87 -13.82 -23.39
C ILE A 74 17.61 -15.28 -23.01
N TRP A 75 17.73 -15.59 -21.73
CA TRP A 75 17.60 -16.96 -21.21
C TRP A 75 16.19 -17.30 -20.76
N PHE A 76 15.47 -16.32 -20.24
CA PHE A 76 14.07 -16.47 -19.93
C PHE A 76 13.35 -15.13 -20.03
N ILE A 77 12.03 -15.20 -20.12
CA ILE A 77 11.15 -14.04 -20.07
C ILE A 77 10.08 -14.25 -19.01
N VAL A 78 9.63 -13.16 -18.43
CA VAL A 78 8.46 -13.12 -17.56
C VAL A 78 7.37 -12.38 -18.32
N LEU A 79 6.35 -13.12 -18.76
CA LEU A 79 5.17 -12.57 -19.42
C LEU A 79 4.12 -12.27 -18.37
N GLN A 80 3.64 -11.03 -18.35
CA GLN A 80 2.73 -10.50 -17.34
C GLN A 80 1.47 -9.95 -18.01
N ILE A 81 0.35 -10.13 -17.35
CA ILE A 81 -0.94 -9.55 -17.70
C ILE A 81 -1.45 -8.84 -16.46
N HIS A 82 -1.63 -7.52 -16.60
CA HIS A 82 -2.26 -6.67 -15.58
C HIS A 82 -3.62 -6.23 -16.10
N THR A 83 -4.67 -6.46 -15.34
CA THR A 83 -6.03 -6.13 -15.74
C THR A 83 -6.66 -5.21 -14.70
N PHE A 84 -7.38 -4.21 -15.19
CA PHE A 84 -8.05 -3.28 -14.31
C PHE A 84 -9.43 -3.82 -13.91
N GLN A 85 -9.70 -3.87 -12.60
CA GLN A 85 -10.96 -4.27 -11.94
C GLN A 85 -11.46 -5.72 -12.11
N TYR A 86 -11.24 -6.34 -13.27
CA TYR A 86 -11.71 -7.69 -13.56
C TYR A 86 -10.56 -8.68 -13.70
N ASN A 87 -10.79 -9.92 -13.29
CA ASN A 87 -9.79 -10.97 -13.37
C ASN A 87 -9.77 -11.62 -14.77
N ALA A 88 -8.60 -12.15 -15.13
CA ALA A 88 -8.39 -12.98 -16.31
C ALA A 88 -7.68 -14.28 -15.94
N THR A 89 -7.70 -15.23 -16.88
CA THR A 89 -6.99 -16.51 -16.77
C THR A 89 -5.85 -16.56 -17.78
N LEU A 90 -4.63 -16.81 -17.32
CA LEU A 90 -3.43 -16.97 -18.15
C LEU A 90 -2.89 -18.40 -17.99
N SER A 91 -2.65 -19.10 -19.10
CA SER A 91 -2.22 -20.50 -19.09
C SER A 91 -1.16 -20.83 -20.14
N TYR A 92 -0.28 -21.78 -19.81
CA TYR A 92 0.66 -22.37 -20.76
C TYR A 92 -0.03 -23.20 -21.84
N ASP A 93 -1.19 -23.82 -21.55
CA ASP A 93 -1.88 -24.71 -22.48
C ASP A 93 -3.33 -24.30 -22.69
N LYS A 94 -3.77 -24.31 -23.95
CA LYS A 94 -5.15 -23.99 -24.33
C LYS A 94 -6.20 -24.86 -23.61
N ALA A 95 -5.88 -26.13 -23.35
CA ALA A 95 -6.79 -27.07 -22.69
C ALA A 95 -7.02 -26.77 -21.19
N LEU A 96 -6.14 -25.98 -20.57
CA LEU A 96 -6.18 -25.66 -19.14
C LEU A 96 -6.70 -24.24 -18.83
N LEU A 97 -7.14 -23.50 -19.86
CA LEU A 97 -7.77 -22.18 -19.72
C LEU A 97 -8.99 -22.18 -18.80
N ASP A 98 -9.68 -23.31 -18.68
CA ASP A 98 -10.93 -23.45 -17.92
C ASP A 98 -10.70 -24.10 -16.53
N LYS A 99 -9.45 -24.36 -16.15
CA LYS A 99 -9.11 -25.07 -14.90
C LYS A 99 -7.95 -24.41 -14.17
N VAL A 100 -8.17 -24.03 -12.91
CA VAL A 100 -7.06 -23.68 -12.01
C VAL A 100 -6.21 -24.92 -11.83
N SER A 101 -4.94 -24.82 -12.21
CA SER A 101 -4.02 -25.95 -12.25
C SER A 101 -2.59 -25.46 -12.12
N ASN A 102 -1.63 -26.38 -12.02
CA ASN A 102 -0.22 -26.06 -11.99
C ASN A 102 0.35 -25.39 -13.26
N ARG A 103 -0.50 -25.13 -14.26
CA ARG A 103 -0.18 -24.50 -15.54
C ARG A 103 -1.16 -23.38 -15.93
N SER A 104 -2.00 -22.92 -15.01
CA SER A 104 -3.02 -21.90 -15.26
C SER A 104 -3.21 -21.00 -14.03
N LEU A 105 -3.22 -19.68 -14.23
CA LEU A 105 -3.40 -18.67 -13.20
C LEU A 105 -4.68 -17.88 -13.43
N PHE A 106 -5.41 -17.61 -12.35
CA PHE A 106 -6.56 -16.72 -12.35
C PHE A 106 -6.30 -15.53 -11.44
N GLY A 107 -6.49 -14.31 -11.94
CA GLY A 107 -6.28 -13.08 -11.16
C GLY A 107 -6.21 -11.84 -12.03
N SER A 108 -5.88 -10.70 -11.41
CA SER A 108 -5.76 -9.41 -12.10
C SER A 108 -4.33 -8.97 -12.37
N ASN A 109 -3.36 -9.43 -11.59
CA ASN A 109 -1.94 -9.12 -11.79
C ASN A 109 -1.19 -10.45 -11.77
N ILE A 110 -1.09 -11.08 -12.93
CA ILE A 110 -0.61 -12.45 -13.09
C ILE A 110 0.53 -12.51 -14.09
N GLY A 111 1.40 -13.51 -13.97
CA GLY A 111 2.44 -13.72 -14.96
C GLY A 111 3.06 -15.11 -14.92
N LEU A 112 3.65 -15.49 -16.04
CA LEU A 112 4.24 -16.80 -16.28
C LEU A 112 5.72 -16.67 -16.63
N TYR A 113 6.50 -17.58 -16.08
CA TYR A 113 7.89 -17.78 -16.50
C TYR A 113 7.93 -18.58 -17.80
N LEU A 114 8.64 -18.09 -18.79
CA LEU A 114 8.87 -18.77 -20.06
C LEU A 114 10.37 -18.92 -20.28
N LYS A 115 10.83 -20.16 -20.34
CA LYS A 115 12.20 -20.47 -20.71
C LYS A 115 12.39 -20.15 -22.19
N THR A 116 13.49 -19.47 -22.55
CA THR A 116 13.81 -19.16 -23.96
C THR A 116 15.12 -19.81 -24.40
N TYR A 117 16.05 -20.08 -23.48
CA TYR A 117 17.32 -20.73 -23.83
C TYR A 117 17.10 -22.14 -24.40
N GLY A 118 17.73 -22.41 -25.55
CA GLY A 118 17.64 -23.70 -26.24
C GLY A 118 16.28 -23.99 -26.88
N ILE A 119 15.42 -22.98 -27.05
CA ILE A 119 14.13 -23.10 -27.74
C ILE A 119 14.19 -22.32 -29.06
N THR A 120 13.96 -23.00 -30.17
CA THR A 120 13.94 -22.41 -31.51
C THR A 120 12.52 -22.17 -32.04
N ALA A 121 11.51 -22.78 -31.41
CA ALA A 121 10.11 -22.61 -31.80
C ALA A 121 9.48 -21.38 -31.12
N PRO A 122 8.48 -20.74 -31.77
CA PRO A 122 7.65 -19.71 -31.13
C PRO A 122 7.03 -20.20 -29.82
N ILE A 123 7.10 -19.38 -28.78
CA ILE A 123 6.49 -19.68 -27.49
C ILE A 123 5.07 -19.15 -27.50
N GLN A 124 4.10 -19.98 -27.12
CA GLN A 124 2.68 -19.61 -27.09
C GLN A 124 2.14 -19.67 -25.66
N VAL A 125 1.34 -18.67 -25.30
CA VAL A 125 0.61 -18.56 -24.04
C VAL A 125 -0.82 -18.18 -24.36
N PHE A 126 -1.76 -18.63 -23.52
CA PHE A 126 -3.19 -18.46 -23.75
C PHE A 126 -3.80 -17.58 -22.67
N LEU A 127 -4.55 -16.56 -23.08
CA LEU A 127 -5.27 -15.64 -22.21
C LEU A 127 -6.78 -15.79 -22.46
N LYS A 128 -7.56 -15.76 -21.39
CA LYS A 128 -9.02 -15.79 -21.44
C LYS A 128 -9.58 -14.88 -20.36
N HIS A 129 -10.71 -14.25 -20.64
CA HIS A 129 -11.56 -13.71 -19.58
C HIS A 129 -13.03 -14.03 -19.87
N GLU A 130 -13.81 -14.24 -18.81
CA GLU A 130 -15.24 -14.57 -18.89
C GLU A 130 -16.12 -13.42 -18.40
N ASN A 131 -15.57 -12.21 -18.34
CA ASN A 131 -16.33 -11.04 -17.93
C ASN A 131 -17.29 -10.62 -19.06
N VAL A 132 -18.49 -10.17 -18.66
CA VAL A 132 -19.52 -9.60 -19.54
C VAL A 132 -19.14 -8.21 -20.08
N TYR A 133 -18.12 -7.59 -19.48
CA TYR A 133 -17.61 -6.27 -19.85
C TYR A 133 -16.28 -6.39 -20.59
N ASN A 134 -15.95 -5.34 -21.35
CA ASN A 134 -14.63 -5.21 -21.96
C ASN A 134 -13.55 -5.20 -20.87
N LEU A 135 -12.46 -5.91 -21.14
CA LEU A 135 -11.33 -6.00 -20.25
C LEU A 135 -10.21 -5.09 -20.76
N ASP A 136 -9.90 -4.05 -19.99
CA ASP A 136 -8.72 -3.23 -20.20
C ASP A 136 -7.54 -3.91 -19.50
N ALA A 137 -6.49 -4.22 -20.28
CA ALA A 137 -5.34 -4.98 -19.81
C ALA A 137 -4.04 -4.42 -20.36
N LEU A 138 -2.95 -4.66 -19.63
CA LEU A 138 -1.59 -4.34 -20.02
C LEU A 138 -0.81 -5.66 -20.14
N LEU A 139 -0.38 -5.96 -21.37
CA LEU A 139 0.56 -7.03 -21.67
C LEU A 139 1.97 -6.52 -21.48
N VAL A 140 2.74 -7.21 -20.65
CA VAL A 140 4.16 -6.90 -20.42
C VAL A 140 5.00 -8.14 -20.64
N ILE A 141 6.12 -7.99 -21.34
CA ILE A 141 7.14 -9.05 -21.45
C ILE A 141 8.47 -8.46 -21.03
N ILE A 142 9.04 -9.00 -19.96
CA ILE A 142 10.36 -8.61 -19.44
C ILE A 142 11.37 -9.70 -19.75
N THR A 143 12.52 -9.31 -20.27
CA THR A 143 13.60 -10.18 -20.72
C THR A 143 14.72 -10.26 -19.70
N TYR A 144 15.26 -11.46 -19.47
CA TYR A 144 16.34 -11.68 -18.50
C TYR A 144 17.45 -12.55 -19.08
N GLY A 145 18.69 -12.22 -18.74
CA GLY A 145 19.86 -12.97 -19.14
C GLY A 145 20.11 -14.19 -18.26
N ARG A 146 21.21 -14.89 -18.57
CA ARG A 146 21.58 -16.16 -17.95
C ARG A 146 21.75 -16.10 -16.43
N ASN A 147 22.38 -15.04 -15.95
CA ASN A 147 22.83 -14.92 -14.57
C ASN A 147 21.77 -14.27 -13.67
N ALA A 148 20.67 -13.78 -14.26
CA ALA A 148 19.56 -13.22 -13.52
C ALA A 148 18.89 -14.31 -12.65
N PRO A 149 18.62 -14.04 -11.37
CA PRO A 149 17.86 -14.97 -10.54
C PRO A 149 16.47 -15.16 -11.14
N ILE A 150 15.94 -16.39 -11.14
CA ILE A 150 14.63 -16.72 -11.66
C ILE A 150 13.58 -16.47 -10.56
N PRO A 151 12.70 -15.46 -10.70
CA PRO A 151 11.69 -15.17 -9.68
C PRO A 151 10.78 -16.37 -9.44
N GLY A 152 10.63 -16.77 -8.16
CA GLY A 152 9.79 -17.89 -7.76
C GLY A 152 10.24 -19.26 -8.27
N GLY A 153 11.49 -19.41 -8.70
CA GLY A 153 12.04 -20.67 -9.18
C GLY A 153 12.22 -21.76 -8.11
N CYS A 154 12.06 -21.40 -6.84
CA CYS A 154 12.12 -22.27 -5.67
C CYS A 154 10.75 -22.42 -4.98
N ASN A 155 9.67 -22.30 -5.75
CA ASN A 155 8.32 -22.39 -5.21
C ASN A 155 7.99 -23.80 -4.67
N MET A 156 7.42 -23.85 -3.47
CA MET A 156 6.88 -25.07 -2.85
C MET A 156 5.41 -24.94 -2.42
N GLU A 157 4.83 -23.74 -2.48
CA GLU A 157 3.50 -23.45 -1.92
C GLU A 157 2.48 -23.06 -2.99
N PHE A 158 2.91 -22.38 -4.04
CA PHE A 158 2.03 -21.90 -5.11
C PHE A 158 1.79 -23.01 -6.14
N ASP A 159 0.70 -22.89 -6.88
CA ASP A 159 0.24 -23.93 -7.78
C ASP A 159 1.19 -24.14 -8.97
N ILE A 160 1.83 -23.06 -9.46
CA ILE A 160 2.75 -23.11 -10.60
C ILE A 160 4.18 -23.32 -10.16
N LYS A 161 4.85 -24.32 -10.75
CA LYS A 161 6.24 -24.71 -10.40
C LYS A 161 7.23 -23.54 -10.33
N VAL A 162 7.18 -22.62 -11.29
CA VAL A 162 7.93 -21.35 -11.24
C VAL A 162 6.92 -20.24 -11.16
N SER A 163 6.82 -19.61 -9.99
CA SER A 163 5.80 -18.60 -9.69
C SER A 163 6.41 -17.20 -9.60
N PRO A 164 6.63 -16.50 -10.74
CA PRO A 164 7.22 -15.16 -10.72
C PRO A 164 6.25 -14.08 -10.20
N TYR A 165 5.01 -14.47 -9.87
CA TYR A 165 3.98 -13.59 -9.35
C TYR A 165 3.86 -13.69 -7.83
N GLN A 166 3.10 -12.77 -7.25
CA GLN A 166 2.88 -12.64 -5.82
C GLN A 166 1.41 -12.97 -5.52
N LYS A 167 1.11 -13.44 -4.30
CA LYS A 167 -0.27 -13.59 -3.82
C LYS A 167 -0.55 -12.50 -2.80
N LEU A 168 -1.70 -11.85 -2.91
CA LEU A 168 -2.12 -10.78 -2.02
C LEU A 168 -3.43 -11.16 -1.33
N HIS A 169 -3.44 -10.99 -0.01
CA HIS A 169 -4.63 -11.17 0.82
C HIS A 169 -4.85 -9.90 1.65
N ALA A 170 -5.99 -9.24 1.46
CA ALA A 170 -6.37 -8.07 2.25
C ALA A 170 -7.49 -8.46 3.21
N GLU A 171 -7.19 -8.46 4.51
CA GLU A 171 -8.14 -8.87 5.55
C GLU A 171 -7.87 -8.10 6.85
N ASN A 172 -8.91 -7.80 7.62
CA ASN A 172 -8.79 -7.23 8.98
C ASN A 172 -7.88 -5.98 9.03
N GLY A 173 -7.99 -5.09 8.05
CA GLY A 173 -7.17 -3.87 8.00
C GLY A 173 -5.67 -4.13 7.78
N MET A 174 -5.29 -5.31 7.32
CA MET A 174 -3.93 -5.69 6.91
C MET A 174 -3.91 -6.14 5.44
N ILE A 175 -2.76 -6.00 4.82
CA ILE A 175 -2.46 -6.54 3.48
C ILE A 175 -1.26 -7.46 3.63
N LEU A 176 -1.44 -8.73 3.31
CA LEU A 176 -0.41 -9.74 3.30
C LEU A 176 0.02 -9.98 1.86
N VAL A 177 1.31 -9.83 1.58
CA VAL A 177 1.91 -10.10 0.28
C VAL A 177 2.90 -11.24 0.42
N ASP A 178 2.57 -12.34 -0.25
CA ASP A 178 3.35 -13.57 -0.27
C ASP A 178 4.05 -13.75 -1.61
N THR A 179 5.32 -14.12 -1.52
CA THR A 179 6.17 -14.39 -2.66
C THR A 179 6.86 -15.73 -2.49
N GLN A 180 7.43 -16.26 -3.57
CA GLN A 180 8.17 -17.51 -3.52
C GLN A 180 9.65 -17.24 -3.77
N PRO A 181 10.58 -17.95 -3.11
CA PRO A 181 12.01 -17.71 -3.29
C PRO A 181 12.45 -17.87 -4.74
N ALA A 182 13.42 -17.06 -5.14
CA ALA A 182 14.02 -17.14 -6.46
C ALA A 182 15.02 -18.31 -6.51
N SER A 183 15.36 -18.76 -7.71
CA SER A 183 16.42 -19.76 -7.94
C SER A 183 17.49 -19.22 -8.87
N ILE A 184 18.66 -19.86 -8.88
CA ILE A 184 19.74 -19.56 -9.82
C ILE A 184 20.21 -20.82 -10.52
N LEU A 185 20.64 -20.66 -11.77
CA LEU A 185 21.16 -21.72 -12.63
C LEU A 185 22.67 -21.55 -12.79
N PHE A 186 23.45 -22.62 -12.56
CA PHE A 186 24.89 -22.60 -12.85
C PHE A 186 25.18 -22.74 -14.35
N SER A 187 26.45 -22.48 -14.72
CA SER A 187 27.00 -22.65 -16.07
C SER A 187 26.76 -24.05 -16.67
N ASN A 188 26.56 -25.06 -15.84
CA ASN A 188 26.33 -26.45 -16.25
C ASN A 188 24.84 -26.81 -16.37
N GLY A 189 23.93 -25.85 -16.16
CA GLY A 189 22.47 -26.05 -16.19
C GLY A 189 21.88 -26.66 -14.91
N SER A 190 22.72 -26.96 -13.90
CA SER A 190 22.29 -27.43 -12.58
C SER A 190 21.84 -26.27 -11.69
N SER A 191 20.68 -26.39 -11.05
CA SER A 191 20.17 -25.40 -10.08
C SER A 191 20.83 -25.57 -8.71
N ILE A 192 21.09 -24.47 -7.99
CA ILE A 192 21.47 -24.53 -6.56
C ILE A 192 20.27 -24.99 -5.73
N SER A 193 20.53 -25.75 -4.67
CA SER A 193 19.49 -26.03 -3.67
C SER A 193 18.94 -24.72 -3.09
N CYS A 194 17.62 -24.58 -3.14
CA CYS A 194 16.88 -23.39 -2.71
C CYS A 194 17.21 -22.96 -1.26
N GLU A 195 17.51 -23.92 -0.38
CA GLU A 195 17.85 -23.66 1.02
C GLU A 195 19.19 -22.96 1.21
N LYS A 196 20.13 -23.13 0.27
CA LYS A 196 21.51 -22.63 0.38
C LYS A 196 21.81 -21.48 -0.58
N SER A 197 20.80 -20.97 -1.26
CA SER A 197 21.00 -19.93 -2.28
C SER A 197 21.21 -18.57 -1.61
N PRO A 198 22.32 -17.86 -1.88
CA PRO A 198 22.64 -16.57 -1.25
C PRO A 198 21.91 -15.41 -1.94
N ILE A 199 20.66 -15.61 -2.37
CA ILE A 199 19.86 -14.60 -3.05
C ILE A 199 19.27 -13.65 -2.01
N GLN A 200 19.38 -12.35 -2.25
CA GLN A 200 18.74 -11.32 -1.44
C GLN A 200 17.39 -10.93 -2.04
N HIS A 201 16.46 -10.60 -1.16
CA HIS A 201 15.05 -10.46 -1.48
C HIS A 201 14.51 -9.17 -0.87
N LYS A 202 14.29 -8.16 -1.71
CA LYS A 202 13.85 -6.82 -1.28
C LYS A 202 12.44 -6.55 -1.77
N MET A 203 11.56 -6.13 -0.87
CA MET A 203 10.20 -5.74 -1.21
C MET A 203 10.05 -4.22 -1.25
N TYR A 204 9.26 -3.77 -2.20
CA TYR A 204 8.99 -2.37 -2.48
C TYR A 204 7.49 -2.14 -2.54
N ARG A 205 7.08 -0.94 -2.17
CA ARG A 205 5.69 -0.50 -2.22
C ARG A 205 5.60 0.89 -2.86
N LEU A 206 4.64 1.07 -3.75
CA LEU A 206 4.27 2.37 -4.31
C LEU A 206 2.80 2.66 -4.00
N TYR A 207 2.49 3.86 -3.54
CA TYR A 207 1.11 4.31 -3.35
C TYR A 207 0.61 5.13 -4.54
N LEU A 208 -0.67 4.98 -4.85
CA LEU A 208 -1.38 5.80 -5.84
C LEU A 208 -1.94 7.08 -5.18
N PRO A 209 -2.29 8.09 -5.99
CA PRO A 209 -3.12 9.20 -5.55
C PRO A 209 -4.39 8.73 -4.83
N ARG A 210 -4.77 9.46 -3.78
CA ARG A 210 -5.93 9.14 -2.93
C ARG A 210 -7.23 9.23 -3.73
N GLN A 211 -8.14 8.27 -3.52
CA GLN A 211 -9.46 8.21 -4.16
C GLN A 211 -9.45 8.23 -5.70
N ASP A 212 -8.31 7.94 -6.32
CA ASP A 212 -8.25 7.74 -7.76
C ASP A 212 -8.47 6.26 -8.08
N PHE A 213 -9.57 5.98 -8.79
CA PHE A 213 -9.97 4.65 -9.24
C PHE A 213 -10.05 4.58 -10.77
N THR A 214 -9.21 5.32 -11.47
CA THR A 214 -9.14 5.30 -12.94
C THR A 214 -8.21 4.19 -13.44
N SER A 215 -8.47 3.70 -14.65
CA SER A 215 -7.61 2.69 -15.28
C SER A 215 -6.23 3.27 -15.62
N ASP A 216 -6.16 4.53 -16.03
CA ASP A 216 -4.92 5.19 -16.42
C ASP A 216 -3.95 5.30 -15.23
N THR A 217 -4.41 5.80 -14.08
CA THR A 217 -3.57 5.87 -12.88
C THR A 217 -3.13 4.49 -12.39
N TYR A 218 -3.99 3.47 -12.53
CA TYR A 218 -3.62 2.08 -12.23
C TYR A 218 -2.49 1.58 -13.14
N PHE A 219 -2.62 1.71 -14.47
CA PHE A 219 -1.62 1.23 -15.41
C PHE A 219 -0.31 2.03 -15.34
N ASP A 220 -0.39 3.33 -15.08
CA ASP A 220 0.78 4.17 -14.86
C ASP A 220 1.54 3.73 -13.61
N ALA A 221 0.84 3.43 -12.51
CA ALA A 221 1.46 2.95 -11.28
C ALA A 221 2.09 1.56 -11.45
N ILE A 222 1.43 0.64 -12.17
CA ILE A 222 2.02 -0.66 -12.52
C ILE A 222 3.26 -0.45 -13.38
N THR A 223 3.21 0.42 -14.39
CA THR A 223 4.33 0.68 -15.31
C THR A 223 5.57 1.21 -14.59
N ARG A 224 5.39 1.98 -13.52
CA ARG A 224 6.47 2.47 -12.63
C ARG A 224 7.06 1.39 -11.72
N MET A 225 6.53 0.17 -11.74
CA MET A 225 6.91 -0.94 -10.86
C MET A 225 7.15 -2.26 -11.63
N LEU A 226 7.50 -2.19 -12.93
CA LEU A 226 7.70 -3.38 -13.78
C LEU A 226 9.13 -3.94 -13.72
N THR A 227 10.12 -3.10 -14.01
CA THR A 227 11.53 -3.53 -14.05
C THR A 227 12.22 -3.26 -12.72
N VAL A 228 13.40 -3.87 -12.50
CA VAL A 228 14.18 -3.62 -11.28
C VAL A 228 14.52 -2.13 -11.12
N GLN A 229 14.89 -1.46 -12.22
CA GLN A 229 15.22 -0.04 -12.19
C GLN A 229 14.00 0.80 -11.85
N ASP A 230 12.86 0.52 -12.47
CA ASP A 230 11.60 1.21 -12.18
C ASP A 230 11.20 1.05 -10.71
N ILE A 231 11.29 -0.17 -10.17
CA ILE A 231 10.92 -0.48 -8.79
C ILE A 231 11.82 0.26 -7.79
N VAL A 232 13.14 0.23 -7.98
CA VAL A 232 14.09 0.87 -7.06
C VAL A 232 13.97 2.40 -7.12
N GLN A 233 13.64 2.96 -8.29
CA GLN A 233 13.51 4.40 -8.47
C GLN A 233 12.19 4.96 -7.90
N ASN A 234 11.09 4.21 -8.02
CA ASN A 234 9.74 4.71 -7.70
C ASN A 234 9.17 4.16 -6.40
N GLY A 235 9.61 2.97 -5.96
CA GLY A 235 9.06 2.29 -4.78
C GLY A 235 9.82 2.60 -3.49
N ASP A 236 9.10 2.62 -2.37
CA ASP A 236 9.69 2.64 -1.03
C ASP A 236 10.18 1.22 -0.66
N GLU A 237 11.45 1.05 -0.32
CA GLU A 237 11.97 -0.22 0.20
C GLU A 237 11.40 -0.50 1.60
N ILE A 238 10.86 -1.70 1.78
CA ILE A 238 10.20 -2.12 3.02
C ILE A 238 11.12 -3.12 3.74
N PRO A 239 11.52 -2.83 4.99
CA PRO A 239 12.41 -3.71 5.74
C PRO A 239 11.72 -5.06 5.98
N ALA A 240 12.51 -6.14 5.93
CA ALA A 240 12.03 -7.46 6.34
C ALA A 240 11.80 -7.48 7.85
N GLY A 241 10.68 -8.08 8.28
CA GLY A 241 10.43 -8.35 9.71
C GLY A 241 11.33 -9.47 10.21
N THR A 242 11.71 -9.42 11.48
CA THR A 242 12.52 -10.46 12.13
C THR A 242 11.70 -11.66 12.56
N LEU A 243 10.39 -11.48 12.76
CA LEU A 243 9.46 -12.54 13.15
C LEU A 243 8.73 -13.15 11.94
N THR A 244 8.86 -12.55 10.75
CA THR A 244 8.20 -12.99 9.52
C THR A 244 9.17 -13.62 8.54
N SER A 245 8.68 -14.53 7.69
CA SER A 245 9.47 -15.05 6.56
C SER A 245 9.98 -13.92 5.67
N SER A 246 11.20 -14.06 5.16
CA SER A 246 11.79 -13.17 4.15
C SER A 246 11.08 -13.23 2.80
N MET A 247 9.98 -13.98 2.66
CA MET A 247 9.10 -13.99 1.50
C MET A 247 7.69 -13.43 1.74
N ARG A 248 7.33 -13.10 2.98
CA ARG A 248 6.04 -12.50 3.36
C ARG A 248 6.25 -11.10 3.89
N ARG A 249 5.47 -10.12 3.42
CA ARG A 249 5.37 -8.78 4.05
C ARG A 249 3.93 -8.52 4.45
N ILE A 250 3.76 -7.90 5.60
CA ILE A 250 2.46 -7.50 6.12
C ILE A 250 2.45 -5.97 6.19
N TYR A 251 1.40 -5.37 5.67
CA TYR A 251 1.21 -3.92 5.61
C TYR A 251 -0.07 -3.52 6.31
N SER A 252 -0.11 -2.31 6.84
CA SER A 252 -1.38 -1.72 7.23
C SER A 252 -2.21 -1.35 6.00
N ALA A 253 -3.48 -1.70 6.02
CA ALA A 253 -4.40 -1.39 4.93
C ALA A 253 -4.96 0.03 5.06
N TYR A 254 -4.71 0.85 4.04
CA TYR A 254 -5.32 2.18 3.87
C TYR A 254 -6.45 2.07 2.84
N THR A 255 -7.64 1.79 3.34
CA THR A 255 -8.85 1.56 2.54
C THR A 255 -9.10 2.73 1.59
N GLY A 256 -9.23 2.45 0.29
CA GLY A 256 -9.47 3.46 -0.74
C GLY A 256 -8.22 4.20 -1.22
N THR A 257 -7.03 3.84 -0.73
CA THR A 257 -5.75 4.26 -1.32
C THR A 257 -5.14 3.08 -2.07
N GLY A 258 -4.90 3.22 -3.37
CA GLY A 258 -4.28 2.17 -4.17
C GLY A 258 -2.82 1.96 -3.79
N SER A 259 -2.36 0.71 -3.77
CA SER A 259 -0.95 0.38 -3.56
C SER A 259 -0.49 -0.77 -4.46
N VAL A 260 0.70 -0.59 -5.04
CA VAL A 260 1.43 -1.59 -5.83
C VAL A 260 2.55 -2.16 -4.95
N TYR A 261 2.71 -3.47 -4.96
CA TYR A 261 3.75 -4.19 -4.25
C TYR A 261 4.60 -4.98 -5.25
N ALA A 262 5.91 -4.84 -5.16
CA ALA A 262 6.85 -5.56 -6.00
C ALA A 262 8.00 -6.14 -5.16
N MET A 263 8.61 -7.20 -5.65
CA MET A 263 9.76 -7.86 -5.04
C MET A 263 10.89 -7.89 -6.06
N VAL A 264 12.12 -7.67 -5.61
CA VAL A 264 13.34 -7.80 -6.41
C VAL A 264 14.21 -8.89 -5.80
N ALA A 265 14.59 -9.86 -6.62
CA ALA A 265 15.63 -10.82 -6.28
C ALA A 265 16.98 -10.32 -6.77
N ILE A 266 18.01 -10.39 -5.92
CA ILE A 266 19.35 -9.88 -6.20
C ILE A 266 20.35 -11.01 -5.93
N TYR A 267 21.19 -11.29 -6.92
CA TYR A 267 22.29 -12.24 -6.82
C TYR A 267 23.53 -11.64 -7.47
N GLU A 268 24.57 -11.39 -6.67
CA GLU A 268 25.77 -10.65 -7.10
C GLU A 268 25.40 -9.31 -7.75
N ASN A 269 25.69 -9.13 -9.05
CA ASN A 269 25.37 -7.92 -9.81
C ASN A 269 24.10 -8.07 -10.67
N TYR A 270 23.44 -9.22 -10.60
CA TYR A 270 22.24 -9.51 -11.39
C TYR A 270 21.00 -9.44 -10.52
N SER A 271 19.91 -8.99 -11.12
CA SER A 271 18.66 -8.84 -10.42
C SER A 271 17.49 -9.14 -11.34
N SER A 272 16.36 -9.50 -10.74
CA SER A 272 15.11 -9.71 -11.46
C SER A 272 13.93 -9.25 -10.63
N ALA A 273 12.91 -8.76 -11.31
CA ALA A 273 11.68 -8.31 -10.72
C ALA A 273 10.61 -9.40 -10.77
N TYR A 274 9.87 -9.52 -9.67
CA TYR A 274 8.62 -10.28 -9.62
C TYR A 274 7.50 -9.45 -10.25
N VAL A 275 6.45 -10.12 -10.71
CA VAL A 275 5.25 -9.47 -11.23
C VAL A 275 4.63 -8.62 -10.11
N PRO A 276 4.45 -7.30 -10.31
CA PRO A 276 3.88 -6.45 -9.29
C PRO A 276 2.42 -6.84 -9.04
N ILE A 277 1.96 -6.72 -7.79
CA ILE A 277 0.57 -6.97 -7.40
C ILE A 277 -0.04 -5.70 -6.81
N PHE A 278 -1.36 -5.57 -6.92
CA PHE A 278 -2.06 -4.33 -6.62
C PHE A 278 -3.34 -4.55 -5.80
N THR A 279 -3.67 -3.59 -4.92
CA THR A 279 -4.96 -3.53 -4.23
C THR A 279 -5.33 -2.11 -3.80
N TYR A 280 -6.63 -1.85 -3.65
CA TYR A 280 -7.16 -0.66 -2.94
C TYR A 280 -7.51 -0.95 -1.47
N ALA A 281 -7.21 -2.18 -0.99
CA ALA A 281 -7.71 -2.74 0.26
C ALA A 281 -9.26 -2.73 0.38
N CYS A 282 -9.93 -2.62 -0.76
CA CYS A 282 -11.37 -2.62 -0.95
C CYS A 282 -11.66 -2.96 -2.41
N SER A 283 -12.93 -3.16 -2.76
CA SER A 283 -13.34 -3.37 -4.15
C SER A 283 -14.18 -2.19 -4.65
N PRO A 284 -13.60 -1.24 -5.40
CA PRO A 284 -14.36 -0.06 -5.86
C PRO A 284 -15.48 -0.43 -6.83
N LEU A 285 -15.33 -1.54 -7.57
CA LEU A 285 -16.31 -2.00 -8.55
C LEU A 285 -17.41 -2.87 -7.93
N LEU A 286 -17.06 -3.91 -7.19
CA LEU A 286 -18.04 -4.87 -6.65
C LEU A 286 -18.74 -4.33 -5.40
N TYR A 287 -18.00 -3.59 -4.57
CA TYR A 287 -18.46 -3.12 -3.27
C TYR A 287 -17.95 -1.69 -3.04
N PRO A 288 -18.43 -0.67 -3.78
CA PRO A 288 -17.92 0.71 -3.69
C PRO A 288 -17.95 1.26 -2.26
N GLU A 289 -18.97 0.88 -1.48
CA GLU A 289 -19.09 1.29 -0.08
C GLU A 289 -17.98 0.70 0.83
N SER A 290 -17.36 -0.41 0.43
CA SER A 290 -16.20 -0.99 1.15
C SER A 290 -14.96 -0.12 1.06
N CYS A 291 -14.88 0.78 0.07
CA CYS A 291 -13.77 1.72 -0.09
C CYS A 291 -13.89 2.96 0.78
N LYS A 292 -15.02 3.12 1.47
CA LYS A 292 -15.24 4.17 2.48
C LYS A 292 -15.21 3.53 3.86
N VAL A 293 -14.33 4.03 4.72
CA VAL A 293 -14.30 3.60 6.12
C VAL A 293 -15.51 4.21 6.84
N LEU A 294 -16.28 3.39 7.58
CA LEU A 294 -17.42 3.82 8.41
C LEU A 294 -18.63 4.39 7.61
N ASN A 295 -19.01 3.84 6.45
CA ASN A 295 -20.03 4.44 5.57
C ASN A 295 -21.50 4.47 6.06
N ASP A 296 -21.81 3.94 7.26
CA ASP A 296 -23.19 3.89 7.74
C ASP A 296 -23.77 5.28 8.08
N ALA A 297 -25.09 5.43 7.96
CA ALA A 297 -25.78 6.68 8.34
C ALA A 297 -25.48 7.10 9.80
N PHE A 298 -25.30 6.11 10.68
CA PHE A 298 -24.92 6.33 12.07
C PHE A 298 -23.54 7.00 12.20
N SER A 299 -22.56 6.54 11.44
CA SER A 299 -21.21 7.12 11.41
C SER A 299 -21.19 8.53 10.83
N HIS A 300 -22.05 8.81 9.83
CA HIS A 300 -22.22 10.16 9.30
C HIS A 300 -22.74 11.13 10.37
N ILE A 301 -23.71 10.71 11.18
CA ILE A 301 -24.24 11.52 12.28
C ILE A 301 -23.15 11.77 13.32
N ILE A 302 -22.40 10.74 13.72
CA ILE A 302 -21.30 10.89 14.67
C ILE A 302 -20.23 11.82 14.13
N CYS A 303 -19.84 11.67 12.86
CA CYS A 303 -18.86 12.52 12.22
C CYS A 303 -19.30 14.00 12.21
N ALA A 304 -20.57 14.25 11.89
CA ALA A 304 -21.14 15.60 11.95
C ALA A 304 -21.14 16.17 13.39
N LEU A 305 -21.46 15.35 14.40
CA LEU A 305 -21.38 15.76 15.81
C LEU A 305 -19.94 16.09 16.22
N VAL A 306 -18.97 15.25 15.85
CA VAL A 306 -17.54 15.49 16.11
C VAL A 306 -17.07 16.78 15.45
N LEU A 307 -17.51 17.06 14.22
CA LEU A 307 -17.22 18.32 13.52
C LEU A 307 -17.77 19.52 14.28
N ILE A 308 -19.05 19.47 14.70
CA ILE A 308 -19.70 20.54 15.45
C ILE A 308 -18.97 20.77 16.78
N ILE A 309 -18.65 19.71 17.51
CA ILE A 309 -17.92 19.78 18.79
C ILE A 309 -16.52 20.39 18.57
N GLY A 310 -15.79 19.97 17.53
CA GLY A 310 -14.49 20.52 17.19
C GLY A 310 -14.55 22.02 16.86
N CYS A 311 -15.51 22.44 16.03
CA CYS A 311 -15.72 23.85 15.70
C CYS A 311 -16.11 24.69 16.93
N LEU A 312 -16.99 24.18 17.79
CA LEU A 312 -17.38 24.86 19.03
C LEU A 312 -16.20 24.97 20.01
N SER A 313 -15.36 23.94 20.12
CA SER A 313 -14.14 23.96 20.92
C SER A 313 -13.20 25.07 20.46
N ILE A 314 -12.98 25.22 19.16
CA ILE A 314 -12.10 26.26 18.60
C ILE A 314 -12.68 27.68 18.84
N ILE A 315 -13.99 27.88 18.63
CA ILE A 315 -14.61 29.22 18.68
C ILE A 315 -14.94 29.65 20.11
N ILE A 316 -15.50 28.75 20.91
CA ILE A 316 -16.13 29.05 22.21
C ILE A 316 -15.30 28.48 23.38
N GLY A 317 -14.36 27.56 23.13
CA GLY A 317 -13.56 26.90 24.16
C GLY A 317 -12.76 27.86 25.05
N TYR A 318 -12.35 29.02 24.53
CA TYR A 318 -11.69 30.05 25.33
C TYR A 318 -12.62 30.68 26.39
N LYS A 319 -13.93 30.75 26.11
CA LYS A 319 -14.93 31.38 26.98
C LYS A 319 -15.44 30.41 28.06
N TYR A 320 -15.50 29.12 27.76
CA TYR A 320 -15.97 28.07 28.68
C TYR A 320 -14.91 26.96 28.86
N PRO A 321 -13.80 27.25 29.55
CA PRO A 321 -12.68 26.32 29.67
C PRO A 321 -13.06 25.00 30.35
N SER A 322 -14.03 25.00 31.28
CA SER A 322 -14.46 23.78 31.99
C SER A 322 -15.01 22.70 31.06
N ILE A 323 -15.78 23.08 30.04
CA ILE A 323 -16.34 22.13 29.06
C ILE A 323 -15.23 21.66 28.12
N ASP A 324 -14.42 22.60 27.64
CA ASP A 324 -13.35 22.33 26.69
C ASP A 324 -12.25 21.42 27.28
N HIS A 325 -11.98 21.53 28.59
CA HIS A 325 -11.06 20.67 29.32
C HIS A 325 -11.49 19.19 29.39
N SER A 326 -12.78 18.91 29.25
CA SER A 326 -13.30 17.54 29.27
C SER A 326 -13.13 16.80 27.94
N LEU A 327 -12.87 17.53 26.84
CA LEU A 327 -12.82 16.98 25.47
C LEU A 327 -11.67 15.97 25.26
N PRO A 328 -10.42 16.23 25.70
CA PRO A 328 -9.35 15.25 25.59
C PRO A 328 -9.64 13.96 26.38
N SER A 329 -10.23 14.10 27.58
CA SER A 329 -10.64 12.96 28.41
C SER A 329 -11.76 12.14 27.75
N CYS A 330 -12.71 12.82 27.09
CA CYS A 330 -13.77 12.20 26.30
C CYS A 330 -13.19 11.33 25.18
N MET A 331 -12.21 11.84 24.42
CA MET A 331 -11.55 11.08 23.35
C MET A 331 -10.86 9.81 23.87
N ILE A 332 -10.03 9.93 24.92
CA ILE A 332 -9.32 8.78 25.49
C ILE A 332 -10.29 7.77 26.08
N GLY A 333 -11.30 8.23 26.84
CA GLY A 333 -12.36 7.37 27.36
C GLY A 333 -13.09 6.62 26.25
N GLY A 334 -13.42 7.30 25.16
CA GLY A 334 -14.08 6.70 23.99
C GLY A 334 -13.24 5.64 23.30
N ILE A 335 -11.94 5.90 23.11
CA ILE A 335 -11.00 4.93 22.52
C ILE A 335 -10.86 3.69 23.41
N LEU A 336 -10.67 3.88 24.71
CA LEU A 336 -10.55 2.78 25.67
C LEU A 336 -11.83 1.96 25.73
N GLY A 337 -13.00 2.60 25.80
CA GLY A 337 -14.29 1.93 25.76
C GLY A 337 -14.52 1.14 24.49
N TYR A 338 -14.14 1.70 23.33
CA TYR A 338 -14.22 1.01 22.04
C TYR A 338 -13.30 -0.21 21.96
N ILE A 339 -12.07 -0.11 22.48
CA ILE A 339 -11.12 -1.24 22.57
C ILE A 339 -11.68 -2.34 23.48
N ILE A 340 -12.24 -1.97 24.64
CA ILE A 340 -12.86 -2.94 25.57
C ILE A 340 -14.04 -3.63 24.88
N ALA A 341 -14.87 -2.89 24.15
CA ALA A 341 -16.01 -3.44 23.42
C ALA A 341 -15.56 -4.49 22.39
N LEU A 342 -14.55 -4.17 21.57
CA LEU A 342 -13.97 -5.08 20.58
C LEU A 342 -13.38 -6.35 21.21
N ASN A 343 -12.80 -6.25 22.41
CA ASN A 343 -12.22 -7.41 23.09
C ASN A 343 -13.25 -8.27 23.83
N THR A 344 -14.45 -7.75 24.10
CA THR A 344 -15.49 -8.45 24.86
C THR A 344 -16.36 -9.35 23.97
N GLY A 345 -16.56 -8.97 22.71
CA GLY A 345 -17.27 -9.81 21.75
C GLY A 345 -17.40 -9.18 20.37
N ASP A 346 -17.80 -10.01 19.39
CA ASP A 346 -18.05 -9.61 18.00
C ASP A 346 -19.40 -8.88 17.85
N TYR A 347 -19.53 -7.73 18.49
CA TYR A 347 -20.70 -6.87 18.33
C TYR A 347 -20.66 -6.11 17.00
N SER A 348 -21.83 -5.66 16.54
CA SER A 348 -21.89 -4.74 15.40
C SER A 348 -21.14 -3.43 15.70
N ILE A 349 -20.64 -2.78 14.65
CA ILE A 349 -19.89 -1.51 14.76
C ILE A 349 -20.69 -0.48 15.57
N ALA A 350 -22.01 -0.39 15.36
CA ALA A 350 -22.88 0.53 16.08
C ALA A 350 -22.89 0.29 17.60
N ILE A 351 -22.90 -0.97 18.05
CA ILE A 351 -22.88 -1.32 19.48
C ILE A 351 -21.50 -0.98 20.07
N ASN A 352 -20.41 -1.32 19.38
CA ASN A 352 -19.06 -1.00 19.84
C ASN A 352 -18.86 0.52 19.99
N VAL A 353 -19.38 1.30 19.04
CA VAL A 353 -19.34 2.76 19.09
C VAL A 353 -20.25 3.32 20.19
N LEU A 354 -21.40 2.70 20.48
CA LEU A 354 -22.26 3.10 21.59
C LEU A 354 -21.57 2.87 22.94
N ILE A 355 -20.93 1.71 23.13
CA ILE A 355 -20.13 1.43 24.34
C ILE A 355 -18.96 2.41 24.45
N GLY A 356 -18.24 2.67 23.35
CA GLY A 356 -17.21 3.72 23.33
C GLY A 356 -17.77 5.08 23.75
N SER A 357 -18.94 5.47 23.23
CA SER A 357 -19.58 6.75 23.54
C SER A 357 -19.99 6.86 25.01
N THR A 358 -20.47 5.79 25.65
CA THR A 358 -20.81 5.81 27.08
C THR A 358 -19.57 5.99 27.96
N PHE A 359 -18.46 5.32 27.62
CA PHE A 359 -17.18 5.52 28.30
C PHE A 359 -16.61 6.92 28.07
N ALA A 360 -16.81 7.50 26.89
CA ALA A 360 -16.41 8.86 26.58
C ALA A 360 -17.14 9.89 27.48
N ILE A 361 -18.46 9.74 27.63
CA ILE A 361 -19.29 10.59 28.50
C ILE A 361 -18.88 10.41 29.97
N LEU A 362 -18.65 9.16 30.41
CA LEU A 362 -18.21 8.87 31.76
C LEU A 362 -16.85 9.52 32.07
N ALA A 363 -15.88 9.39 31.16
CA ALA A 363 -14.57 9.99 31.31
C ALA A 363 -14.64 11.53 31.33
N ALA A 364 -15.49 12.12 30.50
CA ALA A 364 -15.73 13.56 30.49
C ALA A 364 -16.35 14.04 31.82
N ALA A 365 -17.35 13.33 32.35
CA ALA A 365 -18.00 13.65 33.62
C ALA A 365 -17.02 13.54 34.80
N ILE A 366 -16.21 12.48 34.84
CA ILE A 366 -15.17 12.29 35.85
C ILE A 366 -14.15 13.43 35.78
N SER A 367 -13.71 13.80 34.57
CA SER A 367 -12.76 14.90 34.35
C SER A 367 -13.33 16.25 34.82
N ALA A 368 -14.60 16.53 34.53
CA ALA A 368 -15.29 17.75 34.94
C ALA A 368 -15.48 17.85 36.47
N VAL A 369 -15.79 16.73 37.14
CA VAL A 369 -15.94 16.68 38.60
C VAL A 369 -14.59 16.78 39.31
N LEU A 370 -13.57 16.08 38.81
CA LEU A 370 -12.26 16.06 39.43
C LEU A 370 -11.49 17.35 39.25
N GLY A 371 -11.81 18.18 38.24
CA GLY A 371 -11.52 19.63 38.09
C GLY A 371 -10.06 20.11 38.20
N VAL A 372 -9.14 19.28 38.67
CA VAL A 372 -7.86 19.65 39.30
C VAL A 372 -6.73 18.71 38.87
N CYS A 373 -7.05 17.53 38.31
CA CYS A 373 -6.02 16.64 37.78
C CYS A 373 -5.54 17.07 36.39
N THR A 374 -4.71 18.12 36.34
CA THR A 374 -3.98 18.57 35.14
C THR A 374 -3.21 17.43 34.46
N TRP A 375 -2.79 16.42 35.22
CA TRP A 375 -2.11 15.23 34.73
C TRP A 375 -2.96 14.38 33.76
N LEU A 376 -4.23 14.18 34.09
CA LEU A 376 -5.17 13.41 33.26
C LEU A 376 -5.48 14.08 31.93
N ARG A 377 -5.25 15.39 31.80
CA ARG A 377 -5.44 16.13 30.55
C ARG A 377 -4.18 16.06 29.68
N ASN A 378 -3.00 16.27 30.28
CA ASN A 378 -1.74 16.26 29.55
C ASN A 378 -1.37 14.86 29.03
N ILE A 379 -1.84 13.79 29.69
CA ILE A 379 -1.65 12.41 29.21
C ILE A 379 -2.37 12.15 27.88
N SER A 380 -3.51 12.79 27.63
CA SER A 380 -4.24 12.66 26.36
C SER A 380 -3.41 13.22 25.20
N LEU A 381 -2.77 14.38 25.40
CA LEU A 381 -1.89 14.96 24.40
C LEU A 381 -0.63 14.09 24.22
N GLY A 382 -0.06 13.58 25.31
CA GLY A 382 1.06 12.63 25.24
C GLY A 382 0.72 11.37 24.45
N PHE A 383 -0.50 10.83 24.62
CA PHE A 383 -1.02 9.71 23.84
C PHE A 383 -1.14 10.05 22.36
N LEU A 384 -1.71 11.21 22.01
CA LEU A 384 -1.81 11.63 20.60
C LEU A 384 -0.42 11.79 19.96
N CYS A 385 0.52 12.43 20.67
CA CYS A 385 1.92 12.54 20.22
C CYS A 385 2.54 11.16 19.98
N ALA A 386 2.36 10.21 20.91
CA ALA A 386 2.86 8.86 20.74
C ALA A 386 2.24 8.13 19.54
N CYS A 387 0.95 8.33 19.27
CA CYS A 387 0.28 7.80 18.09
C CYS A 387 0.85 8.37 16.79
N ILE A 388 1.11 9.68 16.74
CA ILE A 388 1.73 10.34 15.58
C ILE A 388 3.15 9.80 15.37
N THR A 389 3.96 9.71 16.43
CA THR A 389 5.31 9.16 16.35
C THR A 389 5.31 7.70 15.89
N TYR A 390 4.34 6.90 16.33
CA TYR A 390 4.20 5.52 15.86
C TYR A 390 3.85 5.45 14.37
N LEU A 391 2.89 6.24 13.90
CA LEU A 391 2.46 6.24 12.50
C LEU A 391 3.58 6.67 11.53
N TYR A 392 4.36 7.67 11.92
CA TYR A 392 5.46 8.23 11.10
C TYR A 392 6.84 7.75 11.52
N ALA A 393 6.92 6.63 12.24
CA ALA A 393 8.19 6.05 12.63
C ALA A 393 9.02 5.70 11.36
N PRO A 394 10.31 6.07 11.33
CA PRO A 394 11.19 5.73 10.22
C PRO A 394 11.28 4.22 9.99
N ALA A 395 11.51 3.81 8.74
CA ALA A 395 11.58 2.39 8.36
C ALA A 395 12.63 1.60 9.16
N TRP A 396 13.78 2.19 9.48
CA TRP A 396 14.83 1.52 10.26
C TRP A 396 14.42 1.20 11.71
N MET A 397 13.37 1.84 12.24
CA MET A 397 12.81 1.52 13.56
C MET A 397 11.88 0.30 13.54
N PHE A 398 11.61 -0.30 12.37
CA PHE A 398 10.62 -1.37 12.24
C PHE A 398 10.88 -2.55 13.19
N TYR A 399 12.14 -2.93 13.39
CA TYR A 399 12.53 -3.96 14.37
C TYR A 399 11.98 -3.70 15.79
N VAL A 400 12.00 -2.43 16.23
CA VAL A 400 11.47 -2.04 17.54
C VAL A 400 9.95 -2.11 17.56
N LEU A 401 9.30 -1.69 16.47
CA LEU A 401 7.83 -1.63 16.38
C LEU A 401 7.19 -3.04 16.34
N GLU A 402 7.91 -3.98 15.72
CA GLU A 402 7.51 -5.38 15.55
C GLU A 402 7.43 -6.11 16.90
N HIS A 403 8.42 -5.86 17.77
CA HIS A 403 8.54 -6.53 19.06
C HIS A 403 7.75 -5.82 20.18
N ASN A 404 6.71 -6.48 20.70
CA ASN A 404 5.86 -5.93 21.78
C ASN A 404 6.62 -5.51 23.05
N TRP A 405 7.67 -6.25 23.41
CA TRP A 405 8.49 -5.97 24.59
C TRP A 405 9.33 -4.69 24.45
N LEU A 406 9.62 -4.25 23.22
CA LEU A 406 10.28 -2.97 22.94
C LEU A 406 9.25 -1.86 22.73
N PHE A 407 8.22 -2.13 21.93
CA PHE A 407 7.23 -1.15 21.56
C PHE A 407 6.49 -0.58 22.77
N TRP A 408 5.93 -1.42 23.65
CA TRP A 408 5.04 -0.92 24.72
C TRP A 408 5.78 -0.03 25.73
N PRO A 409 6.99 -0.39 26.22
CA PRO A 409 7.78 0.51 27.04
C PRO A 409 8.16 1.80 26.32
N MET A 410 8.53 1.74 25.04
CA MET A 410 8.84 2.93 24.23
C MET A 410 7.61 3.84 24.10
N PHE A 411 6.46 3.26 23.77
CA PHE A 411 5.20 3.99 23.58
C PHE A 411 4.76 4.66 24.90
N ILE A 412 4.76 3.93 26.01
CA ILE A 412 4.41 4.46 27.33
C ILE A 412 5.42 5.51 27.79
N SER A 413 6.72 5.28 27.61
CA SER A 413 7.74 6.26 27.99
C SER A 413 7.62 7.55 27.18
N LEU A 414 7.25 7.48 25.90
CA LEU A 414 6.97 8.68 25.09
C LEU A 414 5.75 9.45 25.60
N ILE A 415 4.68 8.75 26.00
CA ILE A 415 3.50 9.37 26.64
C ILE A 415 3.91 10.07 27.95
N LEU A 416 4.65 9.39 28.82
CA LEU A 416 5.06 9.95 30.10
C LEU A 416 6.03 11.12 29.92
N ALA A 417 7.01 11.01 29.03
CA ALA A 417 7.99 12.06 28.75
C ALA A 417 7.31 13.33 28.22
N THR A 418 6.41 13.20 27.24
CA THR A 418 5.63 14.33 26.72
C THR A 418 4.72 14.90 27.80
N THR A 419 4.07 14.07 28.61
CA THR A 419 3.23 14.53 29.73
C THR A 419 4.04 15.31 30.77
N ILE A 420 5.21 14.82 31.18
CA ILE A 420 6.09 15.49 32.16
C ILE A 420 6.58 16.83 31.61
N LEU A 421 6.99 16.86 30.33
CA LEU A 421 7.40 18.09 29.67
C LEU A 421 6.27 19.13 29.63
N LEU A 422 5.03 18.70 29.35
CA LEU A 422 3.87 19.60 29.37
C LEU A 422 3.51 20.07 30.78
N MET A 423 3.82 19.28 31.81
CA MET A 423 3.59 19.69 33.20
C MET A 423 4.52 20.82 33.65
N THR A 424 5.75 20.92 33.13
CA THR A 424 6.66 22.02 33.47
C THR A 424 6.17 23.37 32.94
N ILE A 425 5.32 23.37 31.90
CA ILE A 425 4.72 24.57 31.29
C ILE A 425 3.19 24.45 31.28
N SER A 426 2.63 24.11 32.44
CA SER A 426 1.21 23.72 32.58
C SER A 426 0.23 24.69 31.94
N TYR A 427 0.35 26.00 32.16
CA TYR A 427 -0.54 27.02 31.60
C TYR A 427 -0.57 27.02 30.06
N VAL A 428 0.61 26.97 29.43
CA VAL A 428 0.73 26.95 27.97
C VAL A 428 0.29 25.60 27.41
N ALA A 429 0.61 24.51 28.10
CA ALA A 429 0.18 23.16 27.74
C ALA A 429 -1.35 23.02 27.68
N GLU A 430 -2.10 23.72 28.55
CA GLU A 430 -3.56 23.70 28.49
C GLU A 430 -4.08 24.37 27.21
N ILE A 431 -3.48 25.50 26.81
CA ILE A 431 -3.86 26.22 25.58
C ILE A 431 -3.55 25.34 24.36
N ILE A 432 -2.36 24.74 24.32
CA ILE A 432 -1.92 23.86 23.23
C ILE A 432 -2.84 22.64 23.11
N THR A 433 -3.13 21.96 24.22
CA THR A 433 -3.99 20.77 24.23
C THR A 433 -5.35 21.09 23.64
N ARG A 434 -5.98 22.19 24.06
CA ARG A 434 -7.29 22.61 23.54
C ARG A 434 -7.26 22.87 22.04
N ALA A 435 -6.28 23.65 21.58
CA ALA A 435 -6.12 23.96 20.17
C ALA A 435 -5.90 22.69 19.32
N ILE A 436 -5.06 21.76 19.80
CA ILE A 436 -4.75 20.51 19.09
C ILE A 436 -5.99 19.61 19.01
N PHE A 437 -6.68 19.35 20.12
CA PHE A 437 -7.83 18.44 20.12
C PHE A 437 -9.02 19.01 19.34
N GLY A 438 -9.32 20.30 19.49
CA GLY A 438 -10.36 20.98 18.71
C GLY A 438 -10.06 20.89 17.21
N SER A 439 -8.83 21.20 16.81
CA SER A 439 -8.39 21.09 15.40
C SER A 439 -8.40 19.65 14.90
N TYR A 440 -7.94 18.70 15.71
CA TYR A 440 -7.91 17.28 15.36
C TYR A 440 -9.32 16.73 15.11
N PHE A 441 -10.31 17.13 15.91
CA PHE A 441 -11.71 16.71 15.72
C PHE A 441 -12.28 17.22 14.39
N VAL A 442 -12.01 18.49 14.05
CA VAL A 442 -12.39 19.05 12.76
C VAL A 442 -11.70 18.32 11.61
N ILE A 443 -10.39 18.09 11.72
CA ILE A 443 -9.59 17.42 10.69
C ILE A 443 -10.06 15.98 10.48
N VAL A 444 -10.28 15.19 11.53
CA VAL A 444 -10.76 13.81 11.43
C VAL A 444 -12.15 13.75 10.83
N ALA A 445 -13.03 14.69 11.17
CA ALA A 445 -14.35 14.75 10.58
C ALA A 445 -14.30 15.09 9.07
N ILE A 446 -13.43 16.02 8.66
CA ILE A 446 -13.19 16.30 7.24
C ILE A 446 -12.51 15.11 6.53
N ASP A 447 -11.56 14.44 7.19
CA ASP A 447 -10.83 13.27 6.69
C ASP A 447 -11.78 12.12 6.35
N TYR A 448 -12.86 11.97 7.11
CA TYR A 448 -13.92 11.00 6.82
C TYR A 448 -14.59 11.27 5.46
N TYR A 449 -14.98 12.51 5.17
CA TYR A 449 -15.63 12.87 3.90
C TYR A 449 -14.67 12.94 2.72
N THR A 450 -13.43 13.38 2.96
CA THR A 450 -12.40 13.52 1.92
C THR A 450 -11.63 12.22 1.64
N GLY A 451 -11.82 11.18 2.47
CA GLY A 451 -11.11 9.90 2.37
C GLY A 451 -9.60 10.02 2.50
N SER A 452 -9.13 10.95 3.33
CA SER A 452 -7.71 11.09 3.66
C SER A 452 -7.26 10.00 4.67
N ASN A 453 -5.98 10.01 5.05
CA ASN A 453 -5.35 8.98 5.89
C ASN A 453 -5.06 9.45 7.33
N LEU A 454 -5.56 10.60 7.76
CA LEU A 454 -5.27 11.16 9.09
C LEU A 454 -6.02 10.41 10.19
N LYS A 455 -7.19 9.83 9.90
CA LYS A 455 -7.88 8.91 10.83
C LYS A 455 -7.00 7.74 11.28
N TYR A 456 -5.99 7.36 10.48
CA TYR A 456 -5.07 6.29 10.83
C TYR A 456 -4.10 6.62 11.96
N ILE A 457 -4.00 7.88 12.41
CA ILE A 457 -3.24 8.22 13.62
C ILE A 457 -3.74 7.39 14.81
N ILE A 458 -5.06 7.32 14.99
CA ILE A 458 -5.67 6.59 16.11
C ILE A 458 -6.06 5.16 15.71
N ILE A 459 -6.56 4.96 14.48
CA ILE A 459 -6.95 3.61 14.04
C ILE A 459 -5.76 2.64 14.08
N THR A 460 -4.54 3.11 13.81
CA THR A 460 -3.36 2.25 13.80
C THR A 460 -3.03 1.67 15.17
N ILE A 461 -3.11 2.46 16.25
CA ILE A 461 -2.90 1.93 17.61
C ILE A 461 -4.06 1.04 18.06
N ILE A 462 -5.31 1.36 17.66
CA ILE A 462 -6.47 0.50 17.93
C ILE A 462 -6.24 -0.86 17.27
N ARG A 463 -5.90 -0.88 15.97
CA ARG A 463 -5.60 -2.12 15.24
C ARG A 463 -4.47 -2.92 15.89
N ARG A 464 -3.41 -2.26 16.35
CA ARG A 464 -2.31 -2.94 17.05
C ARG A 464 -2.76 -3.65 18.33
N ILE A 465 -3.76 -3.12 19.03
CA ILE A 465 -4.29 -3.70 20.27
C ILE A 465 -5.29 -4.81 19.96
N THR A 466 -6.17 -4.61 18.98
CA THR A 466 -7.35 -5.46 18.78
C THR A 466 -7.17 -6.52 17.70
N ILE A 467 -6.23 -6.34 16.76
CA ILE A 467 -6.04 -7.24 15.63
C ILE A 467 -4.81 -8.12 15.87
N PRO A 468 -4.99 -9.45 15.97
CA PRO A 468 -3.87 -10.35 16.20
C PRO A 468 -2.89 -10.30 15.02
N GLY A 469 -1.59 -10.23 15.33
CA GLY A 469 -0.53 -10.16 14.32
C GLY A 469 -0.32 -8.79 13.68
N PHE A 470 -1.11 -7.77 14.02
CA PHE A 470 -0.91 -6.41 13.48
C PHE A 470 0.43 -5.78 13.89
N ASN A 471 1.05 -6.26 14.97
CA ASN A 471 2.41 -5.85 15.33
C ASN A 471 3.44 -6.17 14.23
N LEU A 472 3.16 -7.13 13.35
CA LEU A 472 4.01 -7.48 12.20
C LEU A 472 3.78 -6.59 10.98
N ALA A 473 2.78 -5.70 11.02
CA ALA A 473 2.39 -4.89 9.89
C ALA A 473 3.21 -3.59 9.81
N PHE A 474 3.72 -3.29 8.61
CA PHE A 474 4.34 -2.00 8.32
C PHE A 474 3.27 -0.90 8.17
N VAL A 475 3.34 0.12 9.03
CA VAL A 475 2.28 1.11 9.26
C VAL A 475 2.59 2.52 8.72
N TYR A 476 3.64 2.67 7.91
CA TYR A 476 3.94 3.99 7.35
C TYR A 476 2.89 4.38 6.29
N PRO A 477 2.17 5.50 6.49
CA PRO A 477 1.11 5.94 5.58
C PRO A 477 1.68 6.50 4.27
N PRO A 478 0.85 6.61 3.21
CA PRO A 478 1.25 7.31 1.99
C PRO A 478 1.59 8.76 2.31
N PHE A 479 2.85 9.15 2.08
CA PHE A 479 3.29 10.53 2.16
C PHE A 479 3.27 11.14 0.75
N GLN A 480 2.31 12.03 0.48
CA GLN A 480 2.34 12.85 -0.74
C GLN A 480 3.29 14.03 -0.53
N GLY A 481 4.59 13.76 -0.52
CA GLY A 481 5.63 14.75 -0.77
C GLY A 481 6.08 14.57 -2.22
N ALA A 482 5.88 15.59 -3.06
CA ALA A 482 6.10 15.59 -4.53
C ALA A 482 4.97 14.92 -5.35
N GLY A 483 3.88 15.67 -5.55
CA GLY A 483 2.78 15.32 -6.43
C GLY A 483 1.94 16.54 -6.86
N MET A 484 2.58 17.70 -6.97
CA MET A 484 2.07 18.84 -7.76
C MET A 484 3.11 19.15 -8.82
N SER A 485 3.29 18.21 -9.75
CA SER A 485 3.82 18.51 -11.09
C SER A 485 2.62 18.97 -11.92
N LEU A 486 2.44 20.29 -12.02
CA LEU A 486 1.54 20.97 -12.95
C LEU A 486 2.34 21.42 -14.17
#